data_AF-A0A497JTD0-F1
#
_entry.id   AF-A0A497JTD0-F1
#
_cell.length_a   1.000
_cell.length_b   1.000
_cell.length_c   1.000
_cell.angle_alpha   90.00
_cell.angle_beta   90.00
_cell.angle_gamma   90.00
#
_symmetry.space_group_name_H-M   'P 1'
#
loop_
_entity.id
_entity.type
_entity.pdbx_description
1 polymer ?
#
loop_
_entity_poly.entity_id
_entity_poly.type
_entity_poly.pdbx_seq_one_letter_code
_entity_poly.pdbx_strand_id
1 'polypeptide(L)' 'MITEWIKRMLRRIRTTRYSSDRLIVCPRCGSTKIKLTSTFDAWLTPKKYFCPDCGYVGPVVLEIEREKNGES' A
#
# COMPACT_ATOMS: atom_id res chain seq x y z
N MET A 1 12.71 -37.11 1.88
CA MET A 1 11.26 -37.38 1.92
C MET A 1 10.48 -36.42 2.84
N ILE A 2 10.95 -35.19 3.12
CA ILE A 2 10.18 -34.12 3.83
C ILE A 2 10.37 -32.74 3.16
N THR A 3 11.38 -32.59 2.31
CA THR A 3 11.80 -31.32 1.69
C THR A 3 10.99 -30.91 0.45
N GLU A 4 10.29 -31.85 -0.21
CA GLU A 4 9.54 -31.58 -1.44
C GLU A 4 8.11 -31.06 -1.21
N TRP A 5 7.53 -31.33 -0.04
CA TRP A 5 6.18 -30.87 0.29
C TRP A 5 6.14 -29.37 0.59
N ILE A 6 7.15 -28.88 1.33
CA ILE A 6 7.29 -27.47 1.72
C ILE A 6 7.51 -26.56 0.48
N LYS A 7 8.26 -27.04 -0.52
CA LYS A 7 8.51 -26.30 -1.77
C LYS A 7 7.24 -26.05 -2.61
N ARG A 8 6.17 -26.81 -2.40
CA ARG A 8 4.89 -26.64 -3.14
C ARG A 8 3.95 -25.66 -2.47
N MET A 9 4.06 -25.48 -1.15
CA MET A 9 3.23 -24.57 -0.36
C MET A 9 3.69 -23.10 -0.47
N LEU A 10 4.99 -22.87 -0.58
CA LEU A 10 5.57 -21.51 -0.67
C LEU A 10 5.30 -20.79 -2.01
N ARG A 11 4.79 -21.48 -3.04
CA ARG A 11 4.45 -20.87 -4.34
C ARG A 11 3.14 -20.08 -4.35
N ARG A 12 2.35 -20.17 -3.28
CA ARG A 12 0.99 -19.60 -3.23
C ARG A 12 0.84 -18.40 -2.30
N ILE A 13 1.95 -17.78 -1.92
CA ILE A 13 1.94 -16.42 -1.36
C ILE A 13 2.07 -15.45 -2.53
N ARG A 14 1.08 -15.45 -3.43
CA ARG A 14 0.89 -14.33 -4.36
C ARG A 14 0.21 -13.26 -3.54
N THR A 15 1.01 -12.50 -2.78
CA THR A 15 0.49 -11.27 -2.16
C THR A 15 -0.12 -10.47 -3.29
N THR A 16 -1.39 -10.10 -3.13
CA THR A 16 -2.08 -9.17 -4.01
C THR A 16 -1.24 -7.90 -4.08
N ARG A 17 -0.40 -7.78 -5.11
CA ARG A 17 0.19 -6.51 -5.51
C ARG A 17 -1.01 -5.64 -5.89
N TYR A 18 -1.44 -4.81 -4.96
CA TYR A 18 -2.14 -3.56 -5.25
C TYR A 18 -1.49 -2.97 -6.50
N SER A 19 -2.28 -2.77 -7.55
CA SER A 19 -1.80 -2.50 -8.90
C SER A 19 -0.76 -1.37 -8.89
N SER A 20 0.32 -1.53 -9.67
CA SER A 20 1.43 -0.58 -9.72
C SER A 20 1.09 0.79 -10.30
N ASP A 21 -0.19 1.05 -10.60
CA ASP A 21 -0.67 2.26 -11.29
C ASP A 21 -1.31 3.30 -10.37
N ARG A 22 -1.53 2.99 -9.08
CA ARG A 22 -2.14 3.92 -8.13
C ARG A 22 -1.13 4.40 -7.10
N LEU A 23 -0.88 5.71 -7.09
CA LEU A 23 0.00 6.36 -6.14
C LEU A 23 -0.83 7.01 -5.03
N ILE A 24 -0.61 6.61 -3.78
CA ILE A 24 -1.27 7.20 -2.62
C ILE A 24 -0.42 8.38 -2.12
N VAL A 25 -1.04 9.55 -1.96
CA VAL A 25 -0.39 10.77 -1.46
C VAL A 25 -1.21 11.47 -0.38
N CYS A 26 -0.57 12.37 0.37
CA CYS A 26 -1.20 13.16 1.40
C CYS A 26 -2.21 14.16 0.79
N PRO A 27 -3.47 14.19 1.27
CA PRO A 27 -4.49 15.10 0.73
C PRO A 27 -4.27 16.56 1.13
N ARG A 28 -3.38 16.85 2.09
CA ARG A 28 -3.07 18.22 2.52
C ARG A 28 -1.92 18.87 1.77
N CYS A 29 -0.85 18.13 1.50
CA CYS A 29 0.39 18.69 0.93
C CYS A 29 0.92 17.94 -0.29
N GLY A 30 0.26 16.87 -0.74
CA GLY A 30 0.71 16.07 -1.89
C GLY A 30 1.91 15.15 -1.63
N SER A 31 2.43 15.09 -0.39
CA SER A 31 3.56 14.20 -0.06
C SER A 31 3.24 12.73 -0.33
N THR A 32 4.17 12.03 -0.97
CA THR A 32 4.14 10.57 -1.20
C THR A 32 4.62 9.77 0.02
N LYS A 33 5.11 10.43 1.08
CA LYS A 33 5.67 9.78 2.28
C LYS A 33 4.61 9.46 3.35
N ILE A 34 3.33 9.48 2.97
CA ILE A 34 2.23 9.14 3.88
C ILE A 34 2.28 7.64 4.24
N LYS A 35 2.07 7.30 5.52
CA LYS A 35 2.17 5.93 6.04
C LYS A 35 1.07 5.63 7.04
N LEU A 36 0.77 4.35 7.29
CA LEU A 36 -0.15 3.96 8.37
C LEU A 36 0.37 4.44 9.74
N THR A 37 -0.55 4.75 10.65
CA THR A 37 -0.19 5.17 12.01
C THR A 37 0.30 4.01 12.87
N SER A 38 -0.17 2.79 12.59
CA SER A 38 0.19 1.57 13.29
C SER A 38 0.24 0.36 12.33
N THR A 39 1.01 -0.67 12.70
CA THR A 39 1.02 -1.97 12.00
C THR A 39 -0.30 -2.72 12.13
N PHE A 40 -1.14 -2.35 13.11
CA PHE A 40 -2.46 -2.94 13.33
C PHE A 40 -3.59 -2.23 12.57
N ASP A 41 -3.30 -1.09 11.94
CA ASP A 41 -4.25 -0.39 11.08
C ASP A 41 -4.61 -1.28 9.87
N ALA A 42 -5.86 -1.23 9.42
CA ALA A 42 -6.47 -2.09 8.39
C ALA A 42 -6.74 -3.55 8.80
N TRP A 43 -6.15 -4.05 9.89
CA TRP A 43 -6.43 -5.41 10.38
C TRP A 43 -7.31 -5.40 11.63
N LEU A 44 -6.82 -4.80 12.71
CA LEU A 44 -7.54 -4.73 13.99
C LEU A 44 -8.24 -3.38 14.16
N THR A 45 -7.64 -2.32 13.63
CA THR A 45 -8.14 -0.94 13.75
C THR A 45 -8.38 -0.34 12.37
N PRO A 46 -9.29 0.66 12.24
CA PRO A 46 -9.53 1.32 10.97
C PRO A 46 -8.25 1.93 10.38
N LYS A 47 -8.17 1.99 9.04
CA LYS A 47 -7.06 2.64 8.37
C LYS A 47 -6.94 4.10 8.80
N LYS A 48 -5.76 4.46 9.30
CA LYS A 48 -5.40 5.84 9.61
C LYS A 48 -3.98 6.08 9.13
N TYR A 49 -3.78 7.24 8.52
CA TYR A 49 -2.53 7.61 7.90
C TYR A 49 -1.93 8.82 8.58
N PHE A 50 -0.61 8.86 8.62
CA PHE A 50 0.21 9.97 9.07
C PHE A 50 1.12 10.47 7.95
N CYS A 51 1.17 11.79 7.75
CA CYS A 51 2.12 12.43 6.85
C CYS A 51 3.26 13.09 7.66
N PRO A 52 4.53 12.66 7.48
CA PRO A 52 5.67 13.23 8.19
C PRO A 52 5.99 14.66 7.76
N ASP A 53 5.59 15.08 6.55
CA ASP A 53 5.96 16.40 6.02
C ASP A 53 5.01 17.53 6.49
N CYS A 54 3.73 17.25 6.77
CA CYS A 54 2.76 18.28 7.19
C CYS A 54 1.93 17.95 8.45
N GLY A 55 2.18 16.80 9.07
CA GLY A 55 1.49 16.39 10.30
C GLY A 55 0.04 15.94 10.13
N TYR A 56 -0.45 15.74 8.89
CA TYR A 56 -1.78 15.18 8.66
C TYR A 56 -1.93 13.83 9.37
N VAL A 57 -3.04 13.65 10.10
CA VAL A 57 -3.46 12.37 10.69
C VAL A 57 -4.92 12.13 10.36
N GLY A 58 -5.24 11.07 9.62
CA GLY A 58 -6.61 10.77 9.27
C GLY A 58 -6.79 9.59 8.31
N PRO A 59 -8.04 9.20 8.04
CA PRO A 59 -8.35 8.02 7.22
C PRO A 59 -8.33 8.31 5.70
N VAL A 60 -8.26 9.59 5.30
CA VAL A 60 -8.39 10.01 3.90
C VAL A 60 -7.02 10.09 3.24
N VAL A 61 -6.95 9.60 2.00
CA VAL A 61 -5.78 9.72 1.13
C VAL A 61 -6.19 10.21 -0.24
N LEU A 62 -5.24 10.80 -0.97
CA LEU A 62 -5.43 11.13 -2.38
C LEU A 62 -4.80 10.03 -3.23
N GLU A 63 -5.60 9.32 -4.03
CA GLU A 63 -5.10 8.37 -5.02
C GLU A 63 -4.91 9.09 -6.36
N ILE A 64 -3.70 8.98 -6.94
CA ILE A 64 -3.38 9.50 -8.27
C ILE A 64 -3.20 8.31 -9.21
N GLU A 65 -3.94 8.31 -10.31
CA GLU A 65 -3.75 7.37 -11.41
C GLU A 65 -2.54 7.80 -12.25
N ARG A 66 -1.61 6.88 -12.50
CA ARG A 66 -0.52 7.14 -13.45
C ARG A 66 -1.01 6.86 -14.86
N GLU A 67 -0.87 7.84 -15.74
CA GLU A 67 -1.10 7.63 -17.17
C GLU A 67 -0.11 6.57 -17.69
N LYS A 68 -0.65 5.53 -18.31
CA LYS A 68 0.15 4.54 -19.03
C LYS A 68 0.62 5.16 -20.34
N ASN A 69 1.84 5.65 -20.38
CA ASN A 69 2.49 5.96 -21.65
C ASN A 69 2.82 4.65 -22.37
N GLY A 70 1.96 4.24 -23.31
CA GLY A 70 2.22 3.09 -24.18
C GLY A 70 1.03 2.63 -25.00
N GLU A 71 0.60 3.45 -25.98
CA GLU A 71 0.05 2.99 -27.27
C GLU A 71 -0.04 4.20 -28.23
N SER A 72 1.00 4.35 -29.07
CA SER A 72 1.01 5.08 -30.33
C SER A 72 1.80 4.25 -31.32
#